data_AF-A0A2P5FX78-F1
#
_entry.id   AF-A0A2P5FX78-F1
#
_cell.length_a   1.000
_cell.length_b   1.000
_cell.length_c   1.000
_cell.angle_alpha   90.00
_cell.angle_beta   90.00
_cell.angle_gamma   90.00
#
_symmetry.space_group_name_H-M   'P 1'
#
loop_
_entity.id
_entity.type
_entity.pdbx_description
1 polymer ?
#
loop_
_entity_poly.entity_id
_entity_poly.type
_entity_poly.pdbx_seq_one_letter_code
_entity_poly.pdbx_strand_id
1 'polypeptide(L)' 'MLPSEEAFGATVSALGIENKDDLVVYDGKGIFSAARVWWMFRVFGHDRVWVLDGGLP' A
#
# COMPACT_ATOMS: atom_id res chain seq x y z
N MET A 1 -11.51 -7.84 5.94
CA MET A 1 -10.89 -9.09 5.44
C MET A 1 -9.76 -8.74 4.48
N LEU A 2 -8.76 -9.61 4.32
CA LEU A 2 -7.76 -9.46 3.27
C LEU A 2 -8.39 -9.86 1.92
N PRO A 3 -8.15 -9.14 0.80
CA PRO A 3 -8.57 -9.59 -0.52
C PRO A 3 -7.80 -10.85 -0.95
N SER A 4 -8.23 -11.51 -2.04
CA SER A 4 -7.39 -12.51 -2.69
C SER A 4 -6.17 -11.85 -3.35
N GLU A 5 -5.15 -12.65 -3.64
CA GLU A 5 -3.95 -12.21 -4.36
C GLU A 5 -4.30 -11.63 -5.72
N GLU A 6 -5.23 -12.26 -6.45
CA GLU A 6 -5.66 -11.79 -7.78
C GLU A 6 -6.38 -10.45 -7.70
N ALA A 7 -7.28 -10.28 -6.72
CA ALA A 7 -8.02 -9.04 -6.54
C ALA A 7 -7.10 -7.88 -6.13
N PHE A 8 -6.15 -8.14 -5.22
CA PHE A 8 -5.15 -7.16 -4.84
C PHE A 8 -4.28 -6.81 -6.04
N GLY A 9 -3.63 -7.80 -6.66
CA GLY A 9 -2.72 -7.63 -7.79
C GLY A 9 -3.35 -6.88 -8.97
N ALA A 10 -4.60 -7.19 -9.32
CA ALA A 10 -5.34 -6.47 -10.36
C ALA A 10 -5.54 -4.99 -10.00
N THR A 11 -5.91 -4.70 -8.76
CA THR A 11 -6.11 -3.33 -8.28
C THR A 11 -4.79 -2.54 -8.31
N VAL A 12 -3.70 -3.13 -7.81
CA VAL A 12 -2.41 -2.42 -7.77
C VAL A 12 -1.84 -2.21 -9.17
N SER A 13 -1.97 -3.20 -10.06
CA SER A 13 -1.54 -3.09 -11.46
C SER A 13 -2.32 -2.02 -12.22
N ALA A 14 -3.63 -1.88 -11.93
CA ALA A 14 -4.46 -0.82 -12.51
C ALA A 14 -4.04 0.59 -12.07
N LEU A 15 -3.34 0.71 -10.92
CA LEU A 15 -2.71 1.96 -10.46
C LEU A 15 -1.34 2.19 -11.10
N GLY A 16 -0.86 1.29 -11.97
CA GLY A 16 0.45 1.39 -12.62
C GLY A 16 1.61 1.02 -11.71
N ILE A 17 1.35 0.39 -10.56
CA ILE A 17 2.39 0.00 -9.60
C ILE A 17 2.99 -1.34 -10.04
N GLU A 18 4.31 -1.36 -10.17
CA GLU A 18 5.11 -2.52 -10.49
C GLU A 18 5.86 -3.07 -9.27
N ASN A 19 6.27 -4.34 -9.36
CA ASN A 19 7.06 -5.01 -8.31
C ASN A 19 8.44 -4.39 -8.05
N LYS A 20 8.87 -3.40 -8.85
CA LYS A 20 10.14 -2.66 -8.70
C LYS A 20 9.99 -1.27 -8.09
N ASP A 21 8.76 -0.78 -7.92
CA ASP A 21 8.51 0.58 -7.45
C ASP A 21 8.80 0.74 -5.96
N ASP A 22 9.23 1.94 -5.56
CA ASP A 22 9.32 2.34 -4.16
C ASP A 22 8.04 3.08 -3.78
N LEU A 23 7.35 2.60 -2.73
CA LEU A 23 6.03 3.09 -2.37
C LEU A 23 6.05 3.85 -1.05
N VAL A 24 5.49 5.08 -1.06
CA VAL A 24 5.18 5.83 0.16
C VAL A 24 3.67 5.96 0.26
N VAL A 25 3.10 5.36 1.30
CA VAL A 25 1.66 5.35 1.57
C VAL A 25 1.34 6.39 2.63
N TYR A 26 0.29 7.17 2.39
CA TYR A 26 -0.21 8.16 3.34
C TYR A 26 -1.74 8.23 3.24
N ASP A 27 -2.37 8.90 4.22
CA ASP A 27 -3.78 9.24 4.14
C ASP A 27 -4.05 10.65 4.67
N GLY A 28 -5.26 11.14 4.41
CA GLY A 28 -5.71 12.50 4.76
C GLY A 28 -6.21 12.65 6.19
N LYS A 29 -6.11 11.62 7.03
CA LYS A 29 -6.57 11.63 8.43
C LYS A 29 -5.44 11.16 9.35
N GLY A 30 -4.22 11.64 9.09
CA GLY A 30 -3.01 11.21 9.79
C GLY A 30 -2.57 9.81 9.38
N ILE A 31 -2.31 8.93 10.35
CA ILE A 31 -2.02 7.51 10.13
C ILE A 31 -3.25 6.70 10.54
N PHE A 32 -4.21 6.55 9.63
CA PHE A 32 -5.43 5.78 9.88
C PHE A 32 -5.51 4.56 8.96
N SER A 33 -5.60 4.77 7.65
CA SER A 33 -5.70 3.71 6.64
C SER A 33 -4.37 3.36 6.00
N ALA A 34 -3.38 4.27 6.02
CA ALA A 34 -2.08 4.06 5.39
C ALA A 34 -1.37 2.81 5.92
N ALA A 35 -1.41 2.60 7.23
CA ALA A 35 -0.82 1.42 7.88
C ALA A 35 -1.43 0.10 7.37
N ARG A 36 -2.73 0.09 7.05
CA ARG A 36 -3.40 -1.10 6.51
C ARG A 36 -2.89 -1.43 5.10
N VAL A 37 -2.75 -0.41 4.24
CA VAL A 37 -2.25 -0.58 2.88
C VAL A 37 -0.78 -1.02 2.92
N TRP A 38 0.06 -0.37 3.73
CA TRP A 38 1.45 -0.78 3.98
C TRP A 38 1.55 -2.27 4.37
N TRP A 39 0.75 -2.71 5.35
CA TRP A 39 0.74 -4.10 5.78
C TRP A 39 0.30 -5.05 4.66
N MET A 40 -0.72 -4.68 3.87
CA MET A 40 -1.19 -5.51 2.75
C MET A 40 -0.11 -5.72 1.68
N PHE A 41 0.62 -4.67 1.30
CA PHE A 41 1.74 -4.79 0.36
C PHE A 41 2.79 -5.79 0.86
N ARG A 42 3.16 -5.72 2.14
CA ARG A 42 4.11 -6.65 2.74
C ARG A 42 3.59 -8.09 2.79
N VAL A 43 2.31 -8.28 3.12
CA VAL A 43 1.68 -9.61 3.10
C VAL A 43 1.76 -10.25 1.71
N PHE A 44 1.63 -9.45 0.65
CA PHE A 44 1.74 -9.91 -0.73
C PHE A 44 3.16 -9.81 -1.31
N GLY A 45 4.19 -9.66 -0.46
CA GLY A 45 5.60 -9.80 -0.86
C GLY A 45 6.26 -8.53 -1.42
N HIS A 46 5.63 -7.36 -1.30
CA HIS A 46 6.22 -6.09 -1.70
C HIS A 46 6.79 -5.35 -0.48
N ASP A 47 8.09 -5.51 -0.23
CA ASP A 47 8.77 -4.96 0.95
C ASP A 47 9.22 -3.49 0.83
N ARG A 48 9.31 -2.96 -0.40
CA ARG A 48 9.72 -1.57 -0.68
C ARG A 48 8.57 -0.57 -0.50
N VAL A 49 7.98 -0.60 0.69
CA VAL A 49 6.81 0.20 1.05
C VAL A 49 6.98 0.80 2.45
N TRP A 50 6.71 2.10 2.56
CA TRP A 50 6.81 2.89 3.78
C TRP A 50 5.55 3.70 4.02
N VAL A 51 5.36 4.15 5.26
CA VAL A 51 4.28 5.09 5.63
C VAL A 51 4.90 6.48 5.81
N LEU A 52 4.27 7.50 5.24
CA LEU A 52 4.65 8.89 5.49
C LEU A 52 4.33 9.26 6.94
N ASP A 53 5.36 9.61 7.70
CA ASP A 53 5.18 10.09 9.08
C ASP A 53 4.35 11.38 9.10
N GLY A 54 3.31 11.42 9.93
CA GLY A 54 2.36 12.54 10.03
C GLY A 54 1.19 12.54 9.03
N GLY A 55 1.26 11.79 7.92
CA GLY A 55 0.20 11.80 6.88
C GLY A 55 0.14 13.12 6.09
N LEU A 56 -1.02 13.44 5.50
CA LEU A 56 -1.24 14.76 4.87
C LEU A 56 -1.67 15.83 5.88
N PRO A 57 -1.32 17.12 5.64
CA PRO A 57 -1.83 18.27 6.39
C PRO A 57 -3.34 18.47 6.25
#